data_AF-A0A6G9IZX3-F1
#
_entry.id   AF-A0A6G9IZX3-F1
#
_cell.length_a   1.000
_cell.length_b   1.000
_cell.length_c   1.000
_cell.angle_alpha   90.00
_cell.angle_beta   90.00
_cell.angle_gamma   90.00
#
_symmetry.space_group_name_H-M   'P 1'
#
loop_
_entity.id
_entity.type
_entity.pdbx_description
1 polymer ?
#
loop_
_entity_poly.entity_id
_entity_poly.type
_entity_poly.pdbx_seq_one_letter_code
_entity_poly.pdbx_strand_id
1 'polypeptide(L)'
;MNKKKAVKIATASAIAASAFIAANPAAPQAAANVDAVVNKAKAQFKKAYYTYSQTVTDTGKFADIKKVYAEYNKAKKAYADAVALVKKAGGAKKEAYLADLDAAYKEYITKRVVTYLDAYNYAVKLDEMRKELEAAVAAKDIDKAEELYHKISYELKFRTVILDRVYGKTTRDLLRVKFKVKAQTLRDSLVYDITVSMKLRVAEEAINKGDLDAAEKALEEAENALAKVTDAFKAKLTSKATTVKAAYNAKATPKVANVRAINATELVIHFNKAIDKSTVIEASGANAGTLVDGVITVSSLDKDSHPVTINDAVATLSGNGKTLTLKLKDNEVFDGLYKVSITKGAIKTTDGKEVAGYTATIKTGDHVAPTITKAQLTGTNKITLTFSEPVINATGDAKDFELYIGRAKVASNDTITTAQQTTAGTTLVLTLEAPVTAADLAKGLTIKALDTIDITDAVGNKVSVHGSVKVVQ
;
A
#
# COMPACT_ATOMS: atom_id res chain seq x y z
N MET A 1 65.12 -22.46 -29.46
CA MET A 1 65.95 -21.26 -29.21
C MET A 1 65.05 -20.04 -29.08
N ASN A 2 65.35 -19.18 -28.08
CA ASN A 2 64.82 -17.83 -27.79
C ASN A 2 63.33 -17.65 -27.45
N LYS A 3 62.90 -16.87 -26.45
CA LYS A 3 63.46 -16.33 -25.19
C LYS A 3 62.25 -15.65 -24.51
N LYS A 4 61.84 -16.12 -23.34
CA LYS A 4 60.78 -15.50 -22.51
C LYS A 4 61.23 -14.12 -22.00
N LYS A 5 60.39 -13.09 -22.11
CA LYS A 5 60.55 -11.83 -21.35
C LYS A 5 59.47 -11.77 -20.27
N ALA A 6 59.85 -12.22 -19.07
CA ALA A 6 59.15 -11.91 -17.83
C ALA A 6 59.82 -10.67 -17.21
N VAL A 7 59.09 -9.58 -17.06
CA VAL A 7 59.55 -8.38 -16.33
C VAL A 7 59.12 -8.56 -14.88
N LYS A 8 60.07 -9.00 -14.03
CA LYS A 8 59.94 -8.92 -12.57
C LYS A 8 60.26 -7.48 -12.14
N ILE A 9 59.28 -6.78 -11.60
CA ILE A 9 59.51 -5.51 -10.89
C ILE A 9 59.95 -5.88 -9.47
N ALA A 10 61.23 -5.68 -9.18
CA ALA A 10 61.81 -5.83 -7.85
C ALA A 10 61.70 -4.50 -7.09
N THR A 11 60.82 -4.45 -6.09
CA THR A 11 60.77 -3.37 -5.10
C THR A 11 61.90 -3.56 -4.07
N ALA A 12 63.08 -3.02 -4.37
CA ALA A 12 64.19 -2.97 -3.43
C ALA A 12 63.90 -1.95 -2.32
N SER A 13 63.38 -2.41 -1.18
CA SER A 13 63.36 -1.66 0.07
C SER A 13 64.73 -1.80 0.75
N ALA A 14 65.64 -0.87 0.47
CA ALA A 14 66.91 -0.80 1.17
C ALA A 14 66.68 -0.35 2.63
N ILE A 15 66.67 -1.32 3.55
CA ILE A 15 66.75 -1.08 4.99
C ILE A 15 68.22 -0.78 5.32
N ALA A 16 68.57 0.51 5.41
CA ALA A 16 69.90 0.92 5.86
C ALA A 16 70.03 0.68 7.37
N ALA A 17 70.82 -0.34 7.72
CA ALA A 17 71.30 -0.61 9.07
C ALA A 17 72.11 0.60 9.60
N SER A 18 71.87 0.98 10.85
CA SER A 18 72.49 2.16 11.48
C SER A 18 73.78 1.75 12.20
N ALA A 19 74.94 2.10 11.66
CA ALA A 19 76.19 2.17 12.42
C ALA A 19 76.41 3.62 12.88
N PHE A 20 76.60 3.80 14.19
CA PHE A 20 77.05 5.05 14.79
C PHE A 20 78.51 5.31 14.34
N ILE A 21 78.79 6.47 13.73
CA ILE A 21 80.17 6.94 13.53
C ILE A 21 80.36 8.23 14.34
N ALA A 22 81.40 8.22 15.17
CA ALA A 22 81.90 9.36 15.95
C ALA A 22 82.45 10.46 15.03
N ALA A 23 82.17 11.72 15.36
CA ALA A 23 82.44 12.91 14.55
C ALA A 23 83.89 13.44 14.68
N ASN A 24 84.37 14.12 13.63
CA ASN A 24 85.68 14.81 13.54
C ASN A 24 85.50 16.33 13.30
N PRO A 25 85.94 17.27 14.14
CA PRO A 25 85.42 18.65 14.14
C PRO A 25 86.20 19.63 13.25
N ALA A 26 85.73 19.93 12.04
CA ALA A 26 85.96 21.21 11.32
C ALA A 26 85.13 21.27 10.00
N ALA A 27 84.24 22.28 9.86
CA ALA A 27 83.21 22.52 8.83
C ALA A 27 81.90 21.67 8.95
N PRO A 28 80.73 22.13 8.44
CA PRO A 28 79.45 22.27 9.14
C PRO A 28 78.75 20.94 9.52
N GLN A 29 79.27 20.27 10.55
CA GLN A 29 78.70 19.00 11.02
C GLN A 29 77.34 19.12 11.71
N ALA A 30 77.00 20.28 12.26
CA ALA A 30 75.68 20.50 12.84
C ALA A 30 74.57 20.48 11.76
N ALA A 31 74.83 21.02 10.56
CA ALA A 31 73.85 21.08 9.48
C ALA A 31 73.58 19.71 8.84
N ALA A 32 74.62 18.89 8.62
CA ALA A 32 74.49 17.55 8.03
C ALA A 32 73.65 16.59 8.90
N ASN A 33 73.68 16.75 10.23
CA ASN A 33 72.88 15.95 11.16
C ASN A 33 71.40 16.39 11.16
N VAL A 34 71.12 17.70 11.08
CA VAL A 34 69.75 18.25 11.00
C VAL A 34 69.04 17.78 9.72
N ASP A 35 69.71 17.84 8.57
CA ASP A 35 69.18 17.34 7.29
C ASP A 35 68.76 15.86 7.37
N ALA A 36 69.61 15.01 7.95
CA ALA A 36 69.34 13.59 8.09
C ALA A 36 68.11 13.32 8.97
N VAL A 37 67.96 14.04 10.09
CA VAL A 37 66.82 13.89 11.00
C VAL A 37 65.52 14.38 10.36
N VAL A 38 65.54 15.53 9.66
CA VAL A 38 64.39 16.05 8.91
C VAL A 38 63.92 15.03 7.86
N ASN A 39 64.85 14.48 7.07
CA ASN A 39 64.52 13.47 6.05
C ASN A 39 63.98 12.16 6.66
N LYS A 40 64.56 11.69 7.77
CA LYS A 40 64.04 10.53 8.51
C LYS A 40 62.63 10.77 9.03
N ALA A 41 62.33 11.95 9.56
CA ALA A 41 60.99 12.30 10.01
C ALA A 41 59.99 12.29 8.84
N LYS A 42 60.32 12.91 7.71
CA LYS A 42 59.49 12.89 6.49
C LYS A 42 59.26 11.48 5.96
N ALA A 43 60.28 10.62 5.98
CA ALA A 43 60.15 9.21 5.60
C ALA A 43 59.19 8.46 6.54
N GLN A 44 59.25 8.73 7.85
CA GLN A 44 58.33 8.17 8.83
C GLN A 44 56.88 8.64 8.61
N PHE A 45 56.65 9.89 8.19
CA PHE A 45 55.31 10.39 7.87
C PHE A 45 54.70 9.63 6.68
N LYS A 46 55.49 9.46 5.61
CA LYS A 46 55.10 8.67 4.45
C LYS A 46 54.84 7.21 4.82
N LYS A 47 55.68 6.62 5.66
CA LYS A 47 55.52 5.25 6.15
C LYS A 47 54.20 5.04 6.89
N ALA A 48 53.79 5.98 7.76
CA ALA A 48 52.50 5.92 8.43
C ALA A 48 51.33 5.92 7.43
N TYR A 49 51.38 6.75 6.39
CA TYR A 49 50.40 6.75 5.30
C TYR A 49 50.43 5.43 4.49
N TYR A 50 51.61 4.95 4.11
CA TYR A 50 51.76 3.70 3.35
C TYR A 50 51.29 2.47 4.11
N THR A 51 51.39 2.47 5.44
CA THR A 51 50.93 1.36 6.28
C THR A 51 49.49 0.97 5.99
N TYR A 52 48.58 1.93 5.80
CA TYR A 52 47.20 1.63 5.41
C TYR A 52 47.01 1.61 3.89
N SER A 53 47.56 2.60 3.18
CA SER A 53 47.23 2.80 1.76
C SER A 53 47.80 1.73 0.83
N GLN A 54 49.03 1.26 1.07
CA GLN A 54 49.61 0.16 0.28
C GLN A 54 48.90 -1.14 0.61
N THR A 55 48.63 -1.44 1.89
CA THR A 55 47.88 -2.64 2.27
C THR A 55 46.53 -2.71 1.55
N VAL A 56 45.77 -1.61 1.51
CA VAL A 56 44.49 -1.56 0.79
C VAL A 56 44.68 -1.75 -0.71
N THR A 57 45.69 -1.10 -1.31
CA THR A 57 45.93 -1.16 -2.76
C THR A 57 46.39 -2.54 -3.21
N ASP A 58 47.28 -3.17 -2.46
CA ASP A 58 47.93 -4.42 -2.84
C ASP A 58 47.07 -5.64 -2.50
N THR A 59 46.27 -5.57 -1.43
CA THR A 59 45.55 -6.74 -0.91
C THR A 59 44.02 -6.61 -0.96
N GLY A 60 43.49 -5.40 -1.17
CA GLY A 60 42.06 -5.12 -1.05
C GLY A 60 41.52 -5.27 0.39
N LYS A 61 42.41 -5.30 1.40
CA LYS A 61 42.05 -5.45 2.82
C LYS A 61 42.57 -4.27 3.64
N PHE A 62 41.92 -4.03 4.78
CA PHE A 62 42.42 -3.05 5.74
C PHE A 62 43.70 -3.55 6.41
N ALA A 63 44.62 -2.63 6.66
CA ALA A 63 45.73 -2.89 7.57
C ALA A 63 45.20 -3.07 9.00
N ASP A 64 45.95 -3.82 9.80
CA ASP A 64 45.71 -3.88 11.24
C ASP A 64 45.77 -2.46 11.84
N ILE A 65 44.64 -2.02 12.37
CA ILE A 65 44.48 -0.66 12.89
C ILE A 65 45.47 -0.35 14.02
N LYS A 66 45.87 -1.36 14.81
CA LYS A 66 46.88 -1.20 15.86
C LYS A 66 48.23 -0.82 15.27
N LYS A 67 48.59 -1.38 14.11
CA LYS A 67 49.82 -1.03 13.38
C LYS A 67 49.75 0.39 12.83
N VAL A 68 48.60 0.81 12.32
CA VAL A 68 48.42 2.19 11.82
C VAL A 68 48.56 3.21 12.95
N TYR A 69 47.97 2.95 14.13
CA TYR A 69 48.16 3.78 15.32
C TYR A 69 49.61 3.82 15.80
N ALA A 70 50.31 2.69 15.79
CA ALA A 70 51.71 2.63 16.17
C ALA A 70 52.59 3.51 15.26
N GLU A 71 52.40 3.43 13.94
CA GLU A 71 53.16 4.24 12.98
C GLU A 71 52.75 5.72 13.00
N TYR A 72 51.47 6.03 13.27
CA TYR A 72 50.99 7.39 13.55
C TYR A 72 51.69 8.00 14.77
N ASN A 73 51.77 7.29 15.89
CA ASN A 73 52.44 7.76 17.10
C ASN A 73 53.95 7.95 16.90
N LYS A 74 54.60 7.04 16.14
CA LYS A 74 56.00 7.23 15.73
C LYS A 74 56.18 8.48 14.87
N ALA A 75 55.26 8.76 13.95
CA ALA A 75 55.28 9.98 13.13
C ALA A 75 55.12 11.25 13.98
N LYS A 76 54.18 11.27 14.95
CA LYS A 76 54.04 12.39 15.90
C LYS A 76 55.33 12.65 16.66
N LYS A 77 55.96 11.59 17.18
CA LYS A 77 57.22 11.71 17.92
C LYS A 77 58.35 12.20 17.01
N ALA A 78 58.49 11.63 15.82
CA ALA A 78 59.51 12.05 14.85
C ALA A 78 59.35 13.53 14.43
N TYR A 79 58.12 14.03 14.31
CA TYR A 79 57.85 15.44 14.06
C TYR A 79 58.30 16.32 15.23
N ALA A 80 57.88 16.01 16.46
CA ALA A 80 58.25 16.78 17.65
C ALA A 80 59.77 16.81 17.87
N ASP A 81 60.43 15.65 17.77
CA ASP A 81 61.87 15.51 17.94
C ASP A 81 62.63 16.30 16.85
N ALA A 82 62.20 16.24 15.58
CA ALA A 82 62.81 16.99 14.49
C ALA A 82 62.61 18.52 14.63
N VAL A 83 61.42 18.97 15.03
CA VAL A 83 61.15 20.40 15.28
C VAL A 83 62.02 20.94 16.42
N ALA A 84 62.15 20.19 17.51
CA ALA A 84 63.00 20.57 18.64
C ALA A 84 64.47 20.68 18.21
N LEU A 85 64.96 19.71 17.43
CA LEU A 85 66.33 19.73 16.92
C LEU A 85 66.58 20.92 15.98
N VAL A 86 65.69 21.16 15.00
CA VAL A 86 65.82 22.28 14.04
C VAL A 86 65.83 23.63 14.79
N LYS A 87 64.94 23.81 15.78
CA LYS A 87 64.91 25.03 16.60
C LYS A 87 66.20 25.22 17.40
N LYS A 88 66.75 24.14 17.97
CA LYS A 88 68.01 24.16 18.73
C LYS A 88 69.22 24.45 17.84
N ALA A 89 69.26 23.89 16.63
CA ALA A 89 70.38 24.05 15.71
C ALA A 89 70.45 25.46 15.09
N GLY A 90 69.31 26.13 14.87
CA GLY A 90 69.26 27.49 14.34
C GLY A 90 69.76 27.62 12.90
N GLY A 91 70.26 28.81 12.54
CA GLY A 91 70.86 29.10 11.25
C GLY A 91 69.87 29.46 10.12
N ALA A 92 70.41 29.80 8.95
CA ALA A 92 69.66 30.36 7.82
C ALA A 92 68.58 29.40 7.24
N LYS A 93 68.77 28.08 7.38
CA LYS A 93 67.81 27.08 6.86
C LYS A 93 66.70 26.71 7.86
N LYS A 94 66.72 27.21 9.09
CA LYS A 94 65.78 26.83 10.16
C LYS A 94 64.32 26.96 9.71
N GLU A 95 63.93 28.13 9.20
CA GLU A 95 62.54 28.39 8.79
C GLU A 95 62.12 27.51 7.61
N ALA A 96 63.03 27.25 6.66
CA ALA A 96 62.76 26.36 5.53
C ALA A 96 62.53 24.91 5.99
N TYR A 97 63.32 24.39 6.93
CA TYR A 97 63.11 23.05 7.49
C TYR A 97 61.80 22.94 8.28
N LEU A 98 61.47 23.96 9.09
CA LEU A 98 60.22 23.96 9.85
C LEU A 98 59.00 23.98 8.91
N ALA A 99 59.04 24.82 7.87
CA ALA A 99 57.97 24.89 6.88
C ALA A 99 57.81 23.56 6.11
N ASP A 100 58.92 22.94 5.68
CA ASP A 100 58.89 21.66 4.96
C ASP A 100 58.42 20.49 5.85
N LEU A 101 58.86 20.44 7.11
CA LEU A 101 58.38 19.46 8.09
C LEU A 101 56.87 19.62 8.33
N ASP A 102 56.40 20.84 8.57
CA ASP A 102 55.00 21.13 8.83
C ASP A 102 54.12 20.82 7.61
N ALA A 103 54.56 21.20 6.41
CA ALA A 103 53.87 20.87 5.17
C ALA A 103 53.75 19.34 4.97
N ALA A 104 54.85 18.61 5.16
CA ALA A 104 54.85 17.15 5.04
C ALA A 104 53.99 16.48 6.12
N TYR A 105 54.06 16.96 7.37
CA TYR A 105 53.25 16.42 8.46
C TYR A 105 51.76 16.67 8.22
N LYS A 106 51.38 17.90 7.85
CA LYS A 106 49.98 18.24 7.49
C LYS A 106 49.47 17.38 6.34
N GLU A 107 50.29 17.17 5.32
CA GLU A 107 49.89 16.39 4.14
C GLU A 107 49.74 14.90 4.45
N TYR A 108 50.73 14.25 5.04
CA TYR A 108 50.70 12.79 5.23
C TYR A 108 49.99 12.36 6.51
N ILE A 109 50.10 13.14 7.59
CA ILE A 109 49.54 12.77 8.87
C ILE A 109 48.15 13.38 9.04
N THR A 110 48.04 14.72 9.06
CA THR A 110 46.78 15.39 9.37
C THR A 110 45.71 15.14 8.30
N LYS A 111 46.03 15.26 7.01
CA LYS A 111 45.04 15.09 5.93
C LYS A 111 44.78 13.65 5.50
N ARG A 112 45.70 12.72 5.77
CA ARG A 112 45.61 11.32 5.28
C ARG A 112 45.47 10.30 6.40
N VAL A 113 46.45 10.21 7.30
CA VAL A 113 46.43 9.19 8.38
C VAL A 113 45.33 9.48 9.40
N VAL A 114 45.19 10.72 9.88
CA VAL A 114 44.16 11.09 10.88
C VAL A 114 42.76 10.88 10.31
N THR A 115 42.49 11.37 9.10
CA THR A 115 41.19 11.19 8.44
C THR A 115 40.87 9.71 8.18
N TYR A 116 41.87 8.89 7.86
CA TYR A 116 41.71 7.44 7.76
C TYR A 116 41.33 6.80 9.11
N LEU A 117 42.04 7.15 10.20
CA LEU A 117 41.77 6.60 11.54
C LEU A 117 40.35 6.96 11.99
N ASP A 118 39.94 8.22 11.82
CA ASP A 118 38.59 8.68 12.15
C ASP A 118 37.53 7.91 11.37
N ALA A 119 37.74 7.74 10.07
CA ALA A 119 36.83 7.01 9.19
C ALA A 119 36.76 5.52 9.52
N TYR A 120 37.89 4.88 9.83
CA TYR A 120 37.93 3.47 10.22
C TYR A 120 37.18 3.25 11.53
N ASN A 121 37.43 4.08 12.55
CA ASN A 121 36.75 3.97 13.84
C ASN A 121 35.24 4.22 13.72
N TYR A 122 34.84 5.23 12.96
CA TYR A 122 33.44 5.46 12.63
C TYR A 122 32.80 4.24 11.96
N ALA A 123 33.49 3.64 10.98
CA ALA A 123 32.97 2.52 10.22
C ALA A 123 32.85 1.24 11.07
N VAL A 124 33.80 0.99 11.97
CA VAL A 124 33.72 -0.13 12.94
C VAL A 124 32.54 0.08 13.90
N LYS A 125 32.37 1.28 14.46
CA LYS A 125 31.23 1.60 15.32
C LYS A 125 29.89 1.42 14.60
N LEU A 126 29.82 1.81 13.33
CA LEU A 126 28.63 1.60 12.51
C LEU A 126 28.33 0.10 12.29
N ASP A 127 29.36 -0.73 12.12
CA ASP A 127 29.20 -2.18 12.00
C ASP A 127 28.80 -2.86 13.31
N GLU A 128 29.29 -2.36 14.44
CA GLU A 128 28.83 -2.78 15.78
C GLU A 128 27.34 -2.49 15.95
N MET A 129 26.91 -1.26 15.66
CA MET A 129 25.48 -0.90 15.69
C MET A 129 24.65 -1.76 14.73
N ARG A 130 25.16 -2.06 13.52
CA ARG A 130 24.50 -2.98 12.59
C ARG A 130 24.33 -4.37 13.19
N LYS A 131 25.37 -4.93 13.81
CA LYS A 131 25.32 -6.25 14.46
C LYS A 131 24.35 -6.28 15.64
N GLU A 132 24.32 -5.22 16.44
CA GLU A 132 23.33 -5.08 17.51
C GLU A 132 21.90 -5.03 16.95
N LEU A 133 21.69 -4.35 15.82
CA LEU A 133 20.39 -4.32 15.15
C LEU A 133 20.01 -5.71 14.62
N GLU A 134 20.95 -6.46 14.01
CA GLU A 134 20.72 -7.85 13.60
C GLU A 134 20.35 -8.73 14.79
N ALA A 135 21.02 -8.56 15.94
CA ALA A 135 20.70 -9.29 17.15
C ALA A 135 19.30 -8.95 17.69
N ALA A 136 18.90 -7.67 17.68
CA ALA A 136 17.56 -7.26 18.08
C ALA A 136 16.47 -7.83 17.15
N VAL A 137 16.72 -7.86 15.84
CA VAL A 137 15.84 -8.49 14.85
C VAL A 137 15.73 -10.00 15.10
N ALA A 138 16.85 -10.68 15.32
CA ALA A 138 16.84 -12.12 15.63
C ALA A 138 16.11 -12.44 16.94
N ALA A 139 16.24 -11.57 17.94
CA ALA A 139 15.53 -11.66 19.22
C ALA A 139 14.05 -11.23 19.14
N LYS A 140 13.59 -10.72 17.99
CA LYS A 140 12.24 -10.16 17.78
C LYS A 140 11.90 -9.03 18.77
N ASP A 141 12.92 -8.28 19.18
CA ASP A 141 12.81 -7.10 20.04
C ASP A 141 12.64 -5.84 19.16
N ILE A 142 11.37 -5.52 18.86
CA ILE A 142 11.02 -4.37 18.01
C ILE A 142 11.41 -3.03 18.64
N ASP A 143 11.31 -2.90 19.97
CA ASP A 143 11.59 -1.63 20.65
C ASP A 143 13.09 -1.33 20.60
N LYS A 144 13.92 -2.36 20.83
CA LYS A 144 15.36 -2.24 20.66
C LYS A 144 15.77 -2.02 19.21
N ALA A 145 15.11 -2.69 18.27
CA ALA A 145 15.35 -2.52 16.84
C ALA A 145 15.02 -1.09 16.37
N GLU A 146 13.91 -0.50 16.86
CA GLU A 146 13.51 0.89 16.57
C GLU A 146 14.57 1.89 17.07
N GLU A 147 15.03 1.74 18.32
CA GLU A 147 16.09 2.57 18.90
C GLU A 147 17.37 2.55 18.05
N LEU A 148 17.86 1.35 17.69
CA LEU A 148 19.07 1.16 16.89
C LEU A 148 18.89 1.65 15.45
N TYR A 149 17.71 1.41 14.85
CA TYR A 149 17.38 1.91 13.52
C TYR A 149 17.49 3.44 13.45
N HIS A 150 16.99 4.16 14.46
CA HIS A 150 17.10 5.62 14.51
C HIS A 150 18.54 6.08 14.68
N LYS A 151 19.34 5.44 15.55
CA LYS A 151 20.77 5.75 15.71
C LYS A 151 21.55 5.53 14.41
N ILE A 152 21.37 4.39 13.76
CA ILE A 152 22.03 4.07 12.47
C ILE A 152 21.58 5.05 11.39
N SER A 153 20.28 5.39 11.33
CA SER A 153 19.75 6.38 10.37
C SER A 153 20.41 7.74 10.55
N TYR A 154 20.61 8.19 11.79
CA TYR A 154 21.34 9.43 12.10
C TYR A 154 22.81 9.35 11.64
N GLU A 155 23.50 8.27 11.98
CA GLU A 155 24.91 8.05 11.63
C GLU A 155 25.12 8.01 10.11
N LEU A 156 24.22 7.36 9.36
CA LEU A 156 24.26 7.28 7.90
C LEU A 156 23.95 8.63 7.23
N LYS A 157 23.02 9.41 7.79
CA LYS A 157 22.62 10.71 7.24
C LYS A 157 23.64 11.82 7.51
N PHE A 158 24.15 11.90 8.73
CA PHE A 158 24.91 13.08 9.18
C PHE A 158 26.41 12.84 9.35
N ARG A 159 26.86 11.61 9.60
CA ARG A 159 28.26 11.34 9.93
C ARG A 159 29.05 10.65 8.81
N THR A 160 28.42 10.36 7.68
CA THR A 160 29.10 9.76 6.51
C THR A 160 30.12 10.67 5.82
N VAL A 161 30.06 11.99 6.06
CA VAL A 161 31.07 12.96 5.60
C VAL A 161 32.49 12.61 6.09
N ILE A 162 32.62 11.89 7.22
CA ILE A 162 33.92 11.41 7.73
C ILE A 162 34.58 10.49 6.69
N LEU A 163 33.80 9.66 5.99
CA LEU A 163 34.31 8.77 4.93
C LEU A 163 34.78 9.54 3.69
N ASP A 164 34.24 10.73 3.42
CA ASP A 164 34.63 11.54 2.27
C ASP A 164 36.00 12.21 2.46
N ARG A 165 36.43 12.42 3.71
CA ARG A 165 37.71 13.04 4.06
C ARG A 165 38.92 12.12 3.83
N VAL A 166 38.70 10.82 3.66
CA VAL A 166 39.79 9.85 3.50
C VAL A 166 40.45 10.01 2.15
N TYR A 167 41.78 10.19 2.17
CA TYR A 167 42.57 10.21 0.95
C TYR A 167 42.75 8.81 0.35
N GLY A 168 42.43 8.67 -0.94
CA GLY A 168 42.50 7.43 -1.71
C GLY A 168 41.11 6.86 -2.02
N LYS A 169 40.78 6.76 -3.32
CA LYS A 169 39.48 6.24 -3.79
C LYS A 169 39.25 4.79 -3.36
N THR A 170 40.25 3.93 -3.55
CA THR A 170 40.18 2.50 -3.19
C THR A 170 39.86 2.29 -1.72
N THR A 171 40.51 3.04 -0.82
CA THR A 171 40.24 2.99 0.63
C THR A 171 38.83 3.47 0.98
N ARG A 172 38.38 4.58 0.37
CA ARG A 172 37.00 5.07 0.56
C ARG A 172 35.96 4.06 0.11
N ASP A 173 36.16 3.47 -1.06
CA ASP A 173 35.24 2.47 -1.61
C ASP A 173 35.21 1.22 -0.72
N LEU A 174 36.36 0.76 -0.24
CA LEU A 174 36.43 -0.37 0.68
C LEU A 174 35.69 -0.11 2.00
N LEU A 175 35.85 1.08 2.61
CA LEU A 175 35.12 1.48 3.82
C LEU A 175 33.60 1.50 3.58
N ARG A 176 33.17 2.03 2.43
CA ARG A 176 31.74 2.06 2.07
C ARG A 176 31.17 0.66 1.89
N VAL A 177 31.80 -0.16 1.07
CA VAL A 177 31.30 -1.50 0.75
C VAL A 177 31.28 -2.40 1.98
N LYS A 178 32.35 -2.38 2.80
CA LYS A 178 32.45 -3.28 3.94
C LYS A 178 31.52 -2.93 5.09
N PHE A 179 31.28 -1.63 5.32
CA PHE A 179 30.58 -1.17 6.51
C PHE A 179 29.30 -0.41 6.18
N LYS A 180 29.42 0.73 5.47
CA LYS A 180 28.27 1.62 5.19
C LYS A 180 27.15 0.90 4.44
N VAL A 181 27.47 0.22 3.34
CA VAL A 181 26.48 -0.44 2.49
C VAL A 181 25.73 -1.52 3.27
N LYS A 182 26.43 -2.34 4.05
CA LYS A 182 25.79 -3.38 4.87
C LYS A 182 24.84 -2.78 5.91
N ALA A 183 25.26 -1.73 6.61
CA ALA A 183 24.42 -1.06 7.60
C ALA A 183 23.20 -0.41 6.93
N GLN A 184 23.39 0.21 5.77
CA GLN A 184 22.31 0.82 4.98
C GLN A 184 21.29 -0.23 4.50
N THR A 185 21.76 -1.34 3.93
CA THR A 185 20.88 -2.42 3.47
C THR A 185 20.03 -2.99 4.60
N LEU A 186 20.62 -3.27 5.76
CA LEU A 186 19.86 -3.74 6.91
C LEU A 186 18.84 -2.70 7.37
N ARG A 187 19.26 -1.45 7.53
CA ARG A 187 18.38 -0.35 7.90
C ARG A 187 17.20 -0.25 6.93
N ASP A 188 17.47 -0.21 5.63
CA ASP A 188 16.42 -0.02 4.62
C ASP A 188 15.45 -1.21 4.56
N SER A 189 15.92 -2.42 4.86
CA SER A 189 15.05 -3.59 4.95
C SER A 189 14.00 -3.52 6.07
N LEU A 190 14.23 -2.71 7.11
CA LEU A 190 13.36 -2.58 8.28
C LEU A 190 12.46 -1.34 8.24
N VAL A 191 12.47 -0.57 7.13
CA VAL A 191 11.75 0.70 7.04
C VAL A 191 10.25 0.54 7.35
N TYR A 192 9.62 -0.53 6.87
CA TYR A 192 8.20 -0.78 7.07
C TYR A 192 7.90 -1.26 8.48
N ASP A 193 8.72 -2.15 9.03
CA ASP A 193 8.61 -2.66 10.40
C ASP A 193 8.62 -1.52 11.41
N ILE A 194 9.59 -0.60 11.27
CA ILE A 194 9.69 0.57 12.15
C ILE A 194 8.56 1.55 11.91
N THR A 195 8.16 1.77 10.65
CA THR A 195 7.01 2.65 10.35
C THR A 195 5.73 2.15 11.03
N VAL A 196 5.43 0.86 10.91
CA VAL A 196 4.26 0.26 11.56
C VAL A 196 4.36 0.38 13.08
N SER A 197 5.50 0.02 13.68
CA SER A 197 5.73 0.15 15.13
C SER A 197 5.43 1.57 15.63
N MET A 198 6.05 2.57 14.99
CA MET A 198 5.88 3.98 15.31
C MET A 198 4.43 4.43 15.16
N LYS A 199 3.77 4.08 14.05
CA LYS A 199 2.40 4.52 13.76
C LYS A 199 1.37 3.89 14.69
N LEU A 200 1.56 2.62 15.05
CA LEU A 200 0.73 1.97 16.07
C LEU A 200 0.89 2.64 17.44
N ARG A 201 2.12 3.01 17.83
CA ARG A 201 2.35 3.76 19.07
C ARG A 201 1.70 5.14 19.03
N VAL A 202 1.80 5.87 17.92
CA VAL A 202 1.13 7.16 17.73
C VAL A 202 -0.40 7.00 17.83
N ALA A 203 -0.97 5.95 17.22
CA ALA A 203 -2.39 5.65 17.33
C ALA A 203 -2.79 5.36 18.79
N GLU A 204 -2.04 4.54 19.53
CA GLU A 204 -2.28 4.28 20.96
C GLU A 204 -2.30 5.57 21.79
N GLU A 205 -1.30 6.43 21.59
CA GLU A 205 -1.19 7.72 22.27
C GLU A 205 -2.37 8.65 21.93
N ALA A 206 -2.79 8.70 20.66
CA ALA A 206 -3.92 9.51 20.19
C ALA A 206 -5.26 9.00 20.75
N ILE A 207 -5.49 7.67 20.74
CA ILE A 207 -6.66 7.03 21.35
C ILE A 207 -6.73 7.38 22.84
N ASN A 208 -5.61 7.35 23.57
CA ASN A 208 -5.56 7.68 24.99
C ASN A 208 -5.89 9.15 25.25
N LYS A 209 -5.51 10.06 24.35
CA LYS A 209 -5.84 11.49 24.41
C LYS A 209 -7.27 11.81 23.92
N GLY A 210 -7.97 10.86 23.32
CA GLY A 210 -9.30 11.06 22.73
C GLY A 210 -9.28 11.71 21.33
N ASP A 211 -8.10 11.85 20.72
CA ASP A 211 -7.93 12.37 19.36
C ASP A 211 -8.11 11.22 18.36
N LEU A 212 -9.37 10.93 18.01
CA LEU A 212 -9.70 9.80 17.14
C LEU A 212 -9.33 10.04 15.68
N ASP A 213 -9.32 11.28 15.20
CA ASP A 213 -8.94 11.60 13.83
C ASP A 213 -7.44 11.33 13.61
N ALA A 214 -6.59 11.73 14.57
CA ALA A 214 -5.16 11.42 14.52
C ALA A 214 -4.90 9.91 14.65
N ALA A 215 -5.70 9.21 15.47
CA ALA A 215 -5.60 7.76 15.62
C ALA A 215 -5.99 7.01 14.34
N GLU A 216 -7.07 7.42 13.67
CA GLU A 216 -7.53 6.83 12.41
C GLU A 216 -6.46 6.96 11.33
N LYS A 217 -5.93 8.17 11.13
CA LYS A 217 -4.85 8.42 10.17
C LYS A 217 -3.60 7.58 10.46
N ALA A 218 -3.21 7.47 11.74
CA ALA A 218 -2.06 6.66 12.13
C ALA A 218 -2.29 5.16 11.89
N LEU A 219 -3.52 4.66 12.14
CA LEU A 219 -3.89 3.28 11.83
C LEU A 219 -3.89 2.99 10.33
N GLU A 220 -4.42 3.90 9.50
CA GLU A 220 -4.38 3.75 8.04
C GLU A 220 -2.94 3.68 7.51
N GLU A 221 -2.06 4.57 7.98
CA GLU A 221 -0.65 4.55 7.61
C GLU A 221 0.05 3.25 8.05
N ALA A 222 -0.30 2.72 9.24
CA ALA A 222 0.20 1.44 9.72
C ALA A 222 -0.32 0.27 8.85
N GLU A 223 -1.61 0.23 8.52
CA GLU A 223 -2.22 -0.82 7.70
C GLU A 223 -1.62 -0.87 6.28
N ASN A 224 -1.41 0.30 5.67
CA ASN A 224 -0.79 0.40 4.34
C ASN A 224 0.66 -0.12 4.32
N ALA A 225 1.39 -0.02 5.42
CA ALA A 225 2.76 -0.52 5.55
C ALA A 225 2.81 -1.99 6.03
N LEU A 226 1.76 -2.49 6.68
CA LEU A 226 1.75 -3.81 7.33
C LEU A 226 2.00 -4.97 6.36
N ALA A 227 1.54 -4.86 5.10
CA ALA A 227 1.77 -5.88 4.09
C ALA A 227 3.26 -6.04 3.69
N LYS A 228 4.09 -5.03 3.98
CA LYS A 228 5.49 -4.95 3.54
C LYS A 228 6.49 -5.18 4.68
N VAL A 229 6.01 -5.48 5.89
CA VAL A 229 6.88 -5.76 7.04
C VAL A 229 7.63 -7.08 6.85
N THR A 230 8.83 -7.15 7.43
CA THR A 230 9.61 -8.38 7.41
C THR A 230 8.96 -9.49 8.23
N ASP A 231 9.27 -10.75 7.91
CA ASP A 231 8.75 -11.90 8.64
C ASP A 231 9.23 -11.95 10.09
N ALA A 232 10.33 -11.28 10.43
CA ALA A 232 10.87 -11.21 11.79
C ALA A 232 9.86 -10.61 12.78
N PHE A 233 9.16 -9.55 12.36
CA PHE A 233 8.24 -8.81 13.22
C PHE A 233 6.76 -8.91 12.81
N LYS A 234 6.45 -9.47 11.63
CA LYS A 234 5.09 -9.56 11.08
C LYS A 234 4.05 -10.01 12.12
N ALA A 235 4.26 -11.14 12.79
CA ALA A 235 3.31 -11.66 13.77
C ALA A 235 3.08 -10.69 14.95
N LYS A 236 4.15 -10.10 15.50
CA LYS A 236 4.07 -9.16 16.63
C LYS A 236 3.37 -7.86 16.21
N LEU A 237 3.72 -7.31 15.05
CA LEU A 237 3.12 -6.08 14.53
C LEU A 237 1.66 -6.26 14.12
N THR A 238 1.29 -7.40 13.51
CA THR A 238 -0.11 -7.72 13.21
C THR A 238 -0.92 -7.85 14.48
N SER A 239 -0.42 -8.57 15.50
CA SER A 239 -1.08 -8.69 16.79
C SER A 239 -1.28 -7.32 17.45
N LYS A 240 -0.23 -6.48 17.47
CA LYS A 240 -0.34 -5.11 17.98
C LYS A 240 -1.36 -4.29 17.19
N ALA A 241 -1.34 -4.33 15.86
CA ALA A 241 -2.29 -3.62 15.02
C ALA A 241 -3.74 -4.01 15.31
N THR A 242 -4.03 -5.31 15.49
CA THR A 242 -5.35 -5.79 15.89
C THR A 242 -5.79 -5.22 17.23
N THR A 243 -4.92 -5.23 18.24
CA THR A 243 -5.20 -4.68 19.58
C THR A 243 -5.47 -3.18 19.53
N VAL A 244 -4.63 -2.41 18.84
CA VAL A 244 -4.80 -0.95 18.71
C VAL A 244 -6.07 -0.61 17.93
N LYS A 245 -6.36 -1.34 16.85
CA LYS A 245 -7.61 -1.17 16.09
C LYS A 245 -8.84 -1.50 16.94
N ALA A 246 -8.77 -2.51 17.80
CA ALA A 246 -9.85 -2.82 18.74
C ALA A 246 -10.05 -1.68 19.77
N ALA A 247 -8.97 -1.12 20.30
CA ALA A 247 -9.02 0.02 21.23
C ALA A 247 -9.57 1.30 20.57
N TYR A 248 -9.15 1.60 19.34
CA TYR A 248 -9.71 2.69 18.53
C TYR A 248 -11.20 2.48 18.33
N ASN A 249 -11.58 1.29 17.86
CA ASN A 249 -12.98 0.95 17.67
C ASN A 249 -13.75 1.14 18.97
N ALA A 250 -13.31 0.66 20.12
CA ALA A 250 -14.03 0.84 21.39
C ALA A 250 -14.41 2.30 21.70
N LYS A 251 -13.56 3.26 21.31
CA LYS A 251 -13.79 4.70 21.50
C LYS A 251 -14.50 5.39 20.33
N ALA A 252 -14.48 4.82 19.12
CA ALA A 252 -15.16 5.39 17.96
C ALA A 252 -16.68 5.55 18.20
N THR A 253 -17.19 6.75 17.88
CA THR A 253 -18.61 7.07 17.99
C THR A 253 -19.44 6.18 17.06
N PRO A 254 -20.52 5.55 17.55
CA PRO A 254 -21.38 4.74 16.71
C PRO A 254 -22.08 5.57 15.63
N LYS A 255 -22.00 5.11 14.38
CA LYS A 255 -22.61 5.76 13.21
C LYS A 255 -23.01 4.73 12.15
N VAL A 256 -23.91 5.17 11.28
CA VAL A 256 -24.25 4.49 10.03
C VAL A 256 -23.11 4.72 9.04
N ALA A 257 -22.53 3.64 8.54
CA ALA A 257 -21.44 3.67 7.57
C ALA A 257 -21.96 3.82 6.13
N ASN A 258 -23.05 3.12 5.77
CA ASN A 258 -23.63 3.16 4.43
C ASN A 258 -25.07 2.60 4.45
N VAL A 259 -25.92 3.12 3.56
CA VAL A 259 -27.21 2.52 3.20
C VAL A 259 -27.27 2.28 1.69
N ARG A 260 -27.72 1.10 1.27
CA ARG A 260 -27.93 0.77 -0.16
C ARG A 260 -29.03 -0.28 -0.33
N ALA A 261 -29.73 -0.25 -1.45
CA ALA A 261 -30.58 -1.37 -1.86
C ALA A 261 -29.73 -2.50 -2.45
N ILE A 262 -30.12 -3.75 -2.19
CA ILE A 262 -29.54 -4.92 -2.88
C ILE A 262 -30.30 -5.16 -4.19
N ASN A 263 -31.63 -5.09 -4.13
CA ASN A 263 -32.56 -5.34 -5.23
C ASN A 263 -33.86 -4.57 -4.96
N ALA A 264 -34.88 -4.77 -5.80
CA ALA A 264 -36.18 -4.12 -5.68
C ALA A 264 -36.88 -4.41 -4.34
N THR A 265 -36.52 -5.45 -3.58
CA THR A 265 -37.23 -5.82 -2.34
C THR A 265 -36.36 -5.71 -1.07
N GLU A 266 -35.06 -5.41 -1.21
CA GLU A 266 -34.12 -5.51 -0.08
C GLU A 266 -33.26 -4.26 0.07
N LEU A 267 -33.17 -3.77 1.31
CA LEU A 267 -32.33 -2.66 1.74
C LEU A 267 -31.30 -3.14 2.77
N VAL A 268 -30.06 -2.66 2.70
CA VAL A 268 -29.02 -2.93 3.69
C VAL A 268 -28.49 -1.65 4.29
N ILE A 269 -28.35 -1.68 5.62
CA ILE A 269 -27.76 -0.63 6.44
C ILE A 269 -26.52 -1.21 7.12
N HIS A 270 -25.37 -0.58 6.91
CA HIS A 270 -24.11 -0.92 7.55
C HIS A 270 -23.81 0.06 8.68
N PHE A 271 -23.41 -0.46 9.83
CA PHE A 271 -22.98 0.29 11.01
C PHE A 271 -21.49 0.09 11.25
N ASN A 272 -20.80 1.11 11.77
CA ASN A 272 -19.39 0.95 12.16
C ASN A 272 -19.23 0.10 13.45
N LYS A 273 -20.28 0.02 14.27
CA LYS A 273 -20.37 -0.73 15.53
C LYS A 273 -21.47 -1.78 15.50
N ALA A 274 -21.30 -2.81 16.31
CA ALA A 274 -22.36 -3.78 16.56
C ALA A 274 -23.52 -3.09 17.28
N ILE A 275 -24.73 -3.24 16.74
CA ILE A 275 -25.95 -2.66 17.31
C ILE A 275 -26.70 -3.66 18.19
N ASP A 276 -27.39 -3.14 19.20
CA ASP A 276 -28.30 -3.92 20.02
C ASP A 276 -29.54 -4.26 19.18
N LYS A 277 -29.73 -5.56 18.93
CA LYS A 277 -30.83 -6.09 18.13
C LYS A 277 -32.19 -5.60 18.62
N SER A 278 -32.38 -5.44 19.93
CA SER A 278 -33.65 -5.02 20.53
C SER A 278 -34.02 -3.56 20.23
N THR A 279 -33.05 -2.74 19.79
CA THR A 279 -33.30 -1.33 19.42
C THR A 279 -33.72 -1.15 17.97
N VAL A 280 -33.67 -2.22 17.17
CA VAL A 280 -33.97 -2.17 15.72
C VAL A 280 -34.95 -3.23 15.26
N ILE A 281 -35.03 -4.37 15.95
CA ILE A 281 -35.89 -5.49 15.56
C ILE A 281 -36.82 -5.81 16.72
N GLU A 282 -38.12 -5.86 16.41
CA GLU A 282 -39.16 -6.25 17.35
C GLU A 282 -38.93 -7.70 17.81
N ALA A 283 -38.79 -7.89 19.13
CA ALA A 283 -38.43 -9.18 19.71
C ALA A 283 -39.61 -10.11 19.92
N SER A 284 -40.84 -9.58 19.99
CA SER A 284 -42.04 -10.34 20.35
C SER A 284 -43.33 -9.69 19.83
N GLY A 285 -44.45 -10.39 19.96
CA GLY A 285 -45.76 -9.91 19.51
C GLY A 285 -46.04 -10.17 18.03
N ALA A 286 -47.09 -9.55 17.50
CA ALA A 286 -47.52 -9.72 16.11
C ALA A 286 -46.46 -9.25 15.08
N ASN A 287 -45.57 -8.37 15.51
CA ASN A 287 -44.52 -7.76 14.68
C ASN A 287 -43.14 -8.41 14.90
N ALA A 288 -43.05 -9.53 15.62
CA ALA A 288 -41.76 -10.17 15.90
C ALA A 288 -40.96 -10.42 14.61
N GLY A 289 -39.72 -9.92 14.56
CA GLY A 289 -38.85 -10.01 13.39
C GLY A 289 -38.99 -8.87 12.37
N THR A 290 -39.81 -7.85 12.62
CA THR A 290 -39.87 -6.61 11.82
C THR A 290 -39.10 -5.47 12.47
N LEU A 291 -39.08 -4.31 11.81
CA LEU A 291 -38.47 -3.08 12.35
C LEU A 291 -39.23 -2.56 13.57
N VAL A 292 -38.48 -2.03 14.54
CA VAL A 292 -39.05 -1.19 15.60
C VAL A 292 -39.55 0.12 14.99
N ASP A 293 -40.80 0.47 15.29
CA ASP A 293 -41.46 1.63 14.69
C ASP A 293 -40.71 2.95 14.95
N GLY A 294 -40.65 3.81 13.94
CA GLY A 294 -40.03 5.14 14.00
C GLY A 294 -38.50 5.15 14.10
N VAL A 295 -37.83 4.00 14.20
CA VAL A 295 -36.36 3.92 14.27
C VAL A 295 -35.74 4.20 12.90
N ILE A 296 -36.31 3.60 11.85
CA ILE A 296 -35.89 3.76 10.47
C ILE A 296 -37.12 4.10 9.63
N THR A 297 -37.08 5.20 8.91
CA THR A 297 -38.13 5.59 7.98
C THR A 297 -37.61 5.60 6.56
N VAL A 298 -38.46 5.19 5.62
CA VAL A 298 -38.18 5.22 4.19
C VAL A 298 -39.37 5.87 3.51
N SER A 299 -39.14 7.00 2.84
CA SER A 299 -40.18 7.74 2.14
C SER A 299 -39.80 7.90 0.66
N SER A 300 -40.73 7.58 -0.24
CA SER A 300 -40.57 7.90 -1.66
C SER A 300 -40.46 9.41 -1.85
N LEU A 301 -39.56 9.84 -2.72
CA LEU A 301 -39.38 11.23 -3.14
C LEU A 301 -39.96 11.49 -4.53
N ASP A 302 -40.38 10.44 -5.24
CA ASP A 302 -40.96 10.54 -6.57
C ASP A 302 -42.47 10.82 -6.48
N LYS A 303 -42.97 11.63 -7.41
CA LYS A 303 -44.39 12.04 -7.44
C LYS A 303 -45.33 10.88 -7.78
N ASP A 304 -44.82 9.87 -8.47
CA ASP A 304 -45.58 8.70 -8.94
C ASP A 304 -45.59 7.53 -7.94
N SER A 305 -45.38 7.83 -6.65
CA SER A 305 -45.91 7.10 -5.48
C SER A 305 -45.80 5.58 -5.54
N HIS A 306 -44.60 5.04 -5.38
CA HIS A 306 -44.37 3.68 -4.86
C HIS A 306 -44.05 3.76 -3.35
N PRO A 307 -45.03 4.06 -2.46
CA PRO A 307 -44.80 4.05 -1.03
C PRO A 307 -44.43 2.63 -0.59
N VAL A 308 -43.50 2.54 0.35
CA VAL A 308 -43.09 1.28 0.98
C VAL A 308 -43.43 1.35 2.46
N THR A 309 -44.01 0.28 2.99
CA THR A 309 -44.38 0.16 4.40
C THR A 309 -43.20 -0.44 5.16
N ILE A 310 -42.14 0.36 5.34
CA ILE A 310 -40.86 -0.16 5.83
C ILE A 310 -40.94 -0.81 7.23
N ASN A 311 -41.88 -0.37 8.06
CA ASN A 311 -42.08 -0.93 9.40
C ASN A 311 -42.46 -2.42 9.37
N ASP A 312 -43.12 -2.87 8.29
CA ASP A 312 -43.54 -4.26 8.14
C ASP A 312 -42.43 -5.15 7.55
N ALA A 313 -41.34 -4.54 7.07
CA ALA A 313 -40.22 -5.26 6.47
C ALA A 313 -39.63 -6.28 7.46
N VAL A 314 -39.32 -7.47 6.94
CA VAL A 314 -38.58 -8.49 7.68
C VAL A 314 -37.17 -7.98 7.89
N ALA A 315 -36.78 -7.85 9.16
CA ALA A 315 -35.50 -7.27 9.55
C ALA A 315 -34.56 -8.37 10.07
N THR A 316 -33.35 -8.43 9.52
CA THR A 316 -32.33 -9.41 9.91
C THR A 316 -31.01 -8.74 10.23
N LEU A 317 -30.47 -9.02 11.42
CA LEU A 317 -29.17 -8.53 11.84
C LEU A 317 -28.12 -9.63 11.69
N SER A 318 -27.04 -9.32 10.99
CA SER A 318 -25.86 -10.19 10.83
C SER A 318 -25.27 -10.62 12.19
N GLY A 319 -24.56 -11.77 12.20
CA GLY A 319 -23.97 -12.33 13.42
C GLY A 319 -22.92 -11.45 14.11
N ASN A 320 -22.30 -10.51 13.39
CA ASN A 320 -21.38 -9.52 13.98
C ASN A 320 -22.09 -8.24 14.46
N GLY A 321 -23.42 -8.15 14.28
CA GLY A 321 -24.26 -7.03 14.70
C GLY A 321 -24.10 -5.76 13.87
N LYS A 322 -23.35 -5.76 12.75
CA LYS A 322 -23.00 -4.53 12.01
C LYS A 322 -23.78 -4.31 10.72
N THR A 323 -24.47 -5.32 10.23
CA THR A 323 -25.25 -5.25 9.00
C THR A 323 -26.70 -5.62 9.29
N LEU A 324 -27.61 -4.68 9.03
CA LEU A 324 -29.06 -4.88 9.09
C LEU A 324 -29.58 -4.97 7.66
N THR A 325 -30.30 -6.04 7.36
CA THR A 325 -31.01 -6.23 6.08
C THR A 325 -32.49 -6.13 6.32
N LEU A 326 -33.17 -5.32 5.53
CA LEU A 326 -34.62 -5.12 5.53
C LEU A 326 -35.17 -5.66 4.23
N LYS A 327 -36.08 -6.62 4.33
CA LYS A 327 -36.78 -7.19 3.18
C LYS A 327 -38.24 -6.79 3.22
N LEU A 328 -38.70 -6.09 2.19
CA LEU A 328 -40.09 -5.69 2.04
C LEU A 328 -41.01 -6.92 2.04
N LYS A 329 -42.21 -6.76 2.60
CA LYS A 329 -43.26 -7.78 2.59
C LYS A 329 -44.15 -7.62 1.37
N ASP A 330 -44.97 -8.65 1.15
CA ASP A 330 -45.95 -8.71 0.07
C ASP A 330 -45.31 -8.42 -1.30
N ASN A 331 -45.97 -7.60 -2.11
CA ASN A 331 -45.50 -7.22 -3.45
C ASN A 331 -44.92 -5.80 -3.47
N GLU A 332 -44.51 -5.25 -2.32
CA GLU A 332 -43.88 -3.93 -2.28
C GLU A 332 -42.47 -3.98 -2.89
N VAL A 333 -42.15 -2.96 -3.68
CA VAL A 333 -40.85 -2.79 -4.31
C VAL A 333 -40.31 -1.37 -4.10
N PHE A 334 -38.99 -1.27 -3.94
CA PHE A 334 -38.23 -0.05 -4.10
C PHE A 334 -38.07 0.24 -5.59
N ASP A 335 -38.92 1.10 -6.14
CA ASP A 335 -38.81 1.58 -7.51
C ASP A 335 -38.86 3.12 -7.55
N GLY A 336 -37.68 3.73 -7.74
CA GLY A 336 -37.49 5.17 -7.74
C GLY A 336 -36.51 5.70 -6.70
N LEU A 337 -36.71 6.95 -6.30
CA LEU A 337 -35.86 7.68 -5.38
C LEU A 337 -36.46 7.66 -3.97
N TYR A 338 -35.72 7.16 -2.99
CA TYR A 338 -36.16 7.06 -1.60
C TYR A 338 -35.24 7.81 -0.66
N LYS A 339 -35.83 8.51 0.31
CA LYS A 339 -35.12 9.04 1.47
C LYS A 339 -35.18 8.03 2.60
N VAL A 340 -34.01 7.59 3.06
CA VAL A 340 -33.86 6.78 4.27
C VAL A 340 -33.42 7.67 5.41
N SER A 341 -34.16 7.65 6.52
CA SER A 341 -33.82 8.41 7.73
C SER A 341 -33.73 7.49 8.94
N ILE A 342 -32.70 7.66 9.75
CA ILE A 342 -32.50 6.95 11.01
C ILE A 342 -32.57 7.97 12.13
N THR A 343 -33.49 7.74 13.06
CA THR A 343 -33.77 8.66 14.16
C THR A 343 -32.57 8.71 15.10
N LYS A 344 -32.10 9.93 15.40
CA LYS A 344 -30.97 10.15 16.31
C LYS A 344 -31.26 9.54 17.68
N GLY A 345 -30.36 8.71 18.19
CA GLY A 345 -30.46 8.09 19.51
C GLY A 345 -31.43 6.90 19.60
N ALA A 346 -32.17 6.58 18.53
CA ALA A 346 -33.11 5.46 18.54
C ALA A 346 -32.39 4.09 18.52
N ILE A 347 -31.30 3.99 17.75
CA ILE A 347 -30.47 2.78 17.70
C ILE A 347 -29.36 2.90 18.74
N LYS A 348 -29.12 1.81 19.49
CA LYS A 348 -27.98 1.72 20.42
C LYS A 348 -27.03 0.62 19.99
N THR A 349 -25.78 0.75 20.38
CA THR A 349 -24.80 -0.33 20.32
C THR A 349 -25.02 -1.36 21.41
N THR A 350 -24.40 -2.53 21.28
CA THR A 350 -24.44 -3.57 22.33
C THR A 350 -23.84 -3.11 23.67
N ASP A 351 -23.00 -2.06 23.68
CA ASP A 351 -22.48 -1.39 24.88
C ASP A 351 -23.31 -0.15 25.29
N GLY A 352 -24.52 0.02 24.73
CA GLY A 352 -25.50 1.02 25.15
C GLY A 352 -25.28 2.44 24.62
N LYS A 353 -24.29 2.67 23.75
CA LYS A 353 -24.03 3.99 23.15
C LYS A 353 -25.01 4.27 22.03
N GLU A 354 -25.47 5.52 21.95
CA GLU A 354 -26.38 5.96 20.88
C GLU A 354 -25.67 6.03 19.53
N VAL A 355 -26.36 5.56 18.48
CA VAL A 355 -25.97 5.78 17.09
C VAL A 355 -26.44 7.17 16.65
N ALA A 356 -25.54 7.92 16.03
CA ALA A 356 -25.86 9.22 15.46
C ALA A 356 -26.98 9.10 14.41
N GLY A 357 -27.86 10.12 14.33
CA GLY A 357 -28.89 10.19 13.30
C GLY A 357 -28.27 10.22 11.90
N TYR A 358 -29.00 9.67 10.93
CA TYR A 358 -28.51 9.53 9.57
C TYR A 358 -29.62 9.82 8.56
N THR A 359 -29.25 10.39 7.41
CA THR A 359 -30.16 10.57 6.29
C THR A 359 -29.38 10.35 5.00
N ALA A 360 -29.94 9.54 4.10
CA ALA A 360 -29.42 9.35 2.76
C ALA A 360 -30.55 9.22 1.75
N THR A 361 -30.23 9.51 0.50
CA THR A 361 -31.10 9.21 -0.62
C THR A 361 -30.55 8.00 -1.37
N ILE A 362 -31.40 7.02 -1.63
CA ILE A 362 -31.08 5.86 -2.48
C ILE A 362 -31.93 5.93 -3.74
N LYS A 363 -31.35 5.49 -4.86
CA LYS A 363 -32.08 5.29 -6.11
C LYS A 363 -32.10 3.80 -6.40
N THR A 364 -33.29 3.28 -6.64
CA THR A 364 -33.56 1.89 -7.02
C THR A 364 -34.44 1.92 -8.26
N GLY A 365 -34.43 0.85 -9.05
CA GLY A 365 -35.30 0.73 -10.20
C GLY A 365 -35.39 -0.71 -10.64
N ASP A 366 -36.55 -1.11 -11.14
CA ASP A 366 -36.66 -2.34 -11.90
C ASP A 366 -36.00 -2.14 -13.27
N HIS A 367 -35.06 -3.02 -13.60
CA HIS A 367 -34.29 -2.99 -14.84
C HIS A 367 -34.44 -4.32 -15.62
N VAL A 368 -35.33 -5.20 -15.16
CA VAL A 368 -35.59 -6.47 -15.84
C VAL A 368 -36.65 -6.21 -16.89
N ALA A 369 -36.28 -6.41 -18.16
CA ALA A 369 -37.24 -6.32 -19.25
C ALA A 369 -38.17 -7.55 -19.26
N PRO A 370 -39.48 -7.36 -19.50
CA PRO A 370 -40.39 -8.48 -19.68
C PRO A 370 -39.96 -9.38 -20.84
N THR A 371 -40.16 -10.68 -20.71
CA THR A 371 -39.86 -11.66 -21.76
C THR A 371 -41.09 -12.47 -22.12
N ILE A 372 -41.18 -12.95 -23.36
CA ILE A 372 -42.26 -13.86 -23.77
C ILE A 372 -41.93 -15.27 -23.26
N THR A 373 -42.71 -15.78 -22.32
CA THR A 373 -42.58 -17.13 -21.76
C THR A 373 -43.33 -18.17 -22.59
N LYS A 374 -44.38 -17.75 -23.31
CA LYS A 374 -45.19 -18.63 -24.16
C LYS A 374 -45.84 -17.86 -25.31
N ALA A 375 -45.94 -18.48 -26.48
CA ALA A 375 -46.79 -18.04 -27.59
C ALA A 375 -47.65 -19.23 -28.06
N GLN A 376 -48.97 -19.09 -28.04
CA GLN A 376 -49.89 -20.18 -28.38
C GLN A 376 -50.93 -19.73 -29.41
N LEU A 377 -51.18 -20.55 -30.42
CA LEU A 377 -52.26 -20.35 -31.37
C LEU A 377 -53.61 -20.70 -30.68
N THR A 378 -54.40 -19.68 -30.34
CA THR A 378 -55.67 -19.84 -29.63
C THR A 378 -56.90 -19.76 -30.55
N GLY A 379 -56.68 -19.45 -31.82
CA GLY A 379 -57.65 -19.55 -32.91
C GLY A 379 -56.93 -19.59 -34.25
N THR A 380 -57.62 -19.89 -35.36
CA THR A 380 -56.97 -19.99 -36.68
C THR A 380 -56.29 -18.69 -37.13
N ASN A 381 -56.60 -17.56 -36.52
CA ASN A 381 -55.96 -16.27 -36.77
C ASN A 381 -55.55 -15.52 -35.48
N LYS A 382 -55.40 -16.22 -34.34
CA LYS A 382 -55.06 -15.59 -33.05
C LYS A 382 -53.92 -16.29 -32.35
N ILE A 383 -52.93 -15.51 -31.91
CA ILE A 383 -51.83 -16.00 -31.08
C ILE A 383 -51.88 -15.27 -29.73
N THR A 384 -51.97 -16.01 -28.64
CA THR A 384 -51.87 -15.46 -27.28
C THR A 384 -50.43 -15.58 -26.79
N LEU A 385 -49.83 -14.44 -26.44
CA LEU A 385 -48.54 -14.34 -25.76
C LEU A 385 -48.75 -14.36 -24.26
N THR A 386 -47.82 -14.97 -23.54
CA THR A 386 -47.68 -14.88 -22.07
C THR A 386 -46.31 -14.32 -21.75
N PHE A 387 -46.25 -13.38 -20.81
CA PHE A 387 -45.04 -12.68 -20.42
C PHE A 387 -44.53 -13.13 -19.05
N SER A 388 -43.25 -12.84 -18.74
CA SER A 388 -42.66 -13.07 -17.42
C SER A 388 -43.23 -12.18 -16.33
N GLU A 389 -43.85 -11.06 -16.72
CA GLU A 389 -44.46 -10.07 -15.85
C GLU A 389 -45.59 -9.32 -16.59
N PRO A 390 -46.45 -8.54 -15.90
CA PRO A 390 -47.50 -7.76 -16.54
C PRO A 390 -46.96 -6.69 -17.50
N VAL A 391 -47.54 -6.60 -18.69
CA VAL A 391 -47.16 -5.62 -19.73
C VAL A 391 -48.32 -4.70 -20.13
N ILE A 392 -47.98 -3.56 -20.69
CA ILE A 392 -48.87 -2.54 -21.26
C ILE A 392 -48.52 -2.40 -22.75
N ASN A 393 -49.55 -2.34 -23.59
CA ASN A 393 -49.45 -1.94 -24.99
C ASN A 393 -50.42 -0.79 -25.25
N ALA A 394 -49.93 0.45 -25.12
CA ALA A 394 -50.78 1.63 -25.13
C ALA A 394 -51.36 1.96 -26.52
N THR A 395 -50.65 1.60 -27.59
CA THR A 395 -50.99 1.99 -28.97
C THR A 395 -51.89 0.96 -29.63
N GLY A 396 -51.61 -0.34 -29.46
CA GLY A 396 -52.35 -1.41 -30.13
C GLY A 396 -52.22 -1.32 -31.64
N ASP A 397 -51.03 -1.60 -32.18
CA ASP A 397 -50.75 -1.42 -33.60
C ASP A 397 -50.21 -2.70 -34.27
N ALA A 398 -49.72 -2.57 -35.51
CA ALA A 398 -49.21 -3.68 -36.29
C ALA A 398 -47.67 -3.68 -36.43
N LYS A 399 -46.97 -3.03 -35.51
CA LYS A 399 -45.52 -2.79 -35.61
C LYS A 399 -44.69 -3.60 -34.63
N ASP A 400 -45.28 -4.51 -33.87
CA ASP A 400 -44.54 -5.25 -32.85
C ASP A 400 -43.97 -6.59 -33.34
N PHE A 401 -44.67 -7.29 -34.25
CA PHE A 401 -44.33 -8.66 -34.62
C PHE A 401 -44.50 -8.98 -36.10
N GLU A 402 -43.71 -9.94 -36.57
CA GLU A 402 -43.85 -10.61 -37.87
C GLU A 402 -44.07 -12.12 -37.70
N LEU A 403 -44.78 -12.75 -38.64
CA LEU A 403 -45.03 -14.20 -38.66
C LEU A 403 -44.14 -14.87 -39.71
N TYR A 404 -43.58 -16.00 -39.32
CA TYR A 404 -42.83 -16.91 -40.17
C TYR A 404 -43.48 -18.29 -40.13
N ILE A 405 -43.74 -18.84 -41.32
CA ILE A 405 -44.17 -20.23 -41.51
C ILE A 405 -42.95 -21.01 -41.99
N GLY A 406 -42.50 -21.98 -41.19
CA GLY A 406 -41.21 -22.63 -41.33
C GLY A 406 -40.05 -21.65 -41.12
N ARG A 407 -39.51 -21.11 -42.22
CA ARG A 407 -38.39 -20.14 -42.22
C ARG A 407 -38.61 -18.91 -43.09
N ALA A 408 -39.76 -18.83 -43.76
CA ALA A 408 -40.08 -17.74 -44.66
C ALA A 408 -41.05 -16.75 -43.99
N LYS A 409 -40.78 -15.45 -44.14
CA LYS A 409 -41.74 -14.40 -43.79
C LYS A 409 -42.97 -14.53 -44.67
N VAL A 410 -44.15 -14.38 -44.08
CA VAL A 410 -45.43 -14.68 -44.73
C VAL A 410 -46.04 -13.39 -45.29
N ALA A 411 -46.09 -13.27 -46.62
CA ALA A 411 -46.69 -12.10 -47.28
C ALA A 411 -48.21 -11.99 -47.08
N SER A 412 -48.92 -13.10 -46.86
CA SER A 412 -50.37 -13.10 -46.58
C SER A 412 -50.73 -12.77 -45.12
N ASN A 413 -49.73 -12.48 -44.30
CA ASN A 413 -49.84 -12.05 -42.91
C ASN A 413 -48.79 -10.97 -42.64
N ASP A 414 -48.60 -10.08 -43.61
CA ASP A 414 -47.60 -9.00 -43.54
C ASP A 414 -47.99 -7.97 -42.46
N THR A 415 -49.26 -7.93 -42.09
CA THR A 415 -49.79 -7.15 -40.97
C THR A 415 -50.22 -8.06 -39.83
N ILE A 416 -49.60 -7.91 -38.65
CA ILE A 416 -50.00 -8.60 -37.41
C ILE A 416 -50.34 -7.54 -36.38
N THR A 417 -51.60 -7.47 -35.98
CA THR A 417 -52.04 -6.48 -34.99
C THR A 417 -51.89 -7.02 -33.58
N THR A 418 -51.17 -6.29 -32.75
CA THR A 418 -51.01 -6.51 -31.33
C THR A 418 -52.16 -5.81 -30.60
N ALA A 419 -52.90 -6.53 -29.76
CA ALA A 419 -54.04 -5.95 -29.05
C ALA A 419 -53.61 -4.78 -28.15
N GLN A 420 -54.41 -3.71 -28.15
CA GLN A 420 -54.25 -2.63 -27.19
C GLN A 420 -54.54 -3.15 -25.77
N GLN A 421 -53.67 -2.81 -24.83
CA GLN A 421 -53.78 -3.18 -23.44
C GLN A 421 -53.29 -2.01 -22.57
N THR A 422 -54.20 -1.15 -22.15
CA THR A 422 -53.91 0.05 -21.34
C THR A 422 -53.81 -0.24 -19.84
N THR A 423 -54.22 -1.44 -19.41
CA THR A 423 -54.06 -1.94 -18.03
C THR A 423 -53.06 -3.08 -18.05
N ALA A 424 -52.10 -3.07 -17.12
CA ALA A 424 -51.05 -4.08 -17.07
C ALA A 424 -51.64 -5.50 -16.94
N GLY A 425 -51.17 -6.42 -17.79
CA GLY A 425 -51.64 -7.81 -17.83
C GLY A 425 -50.57 -8.75 -18.35
N THR A 426 -50.58 -10.01 -17.91
CA THR A 426 -49.53 -11.00 -18.24
C THR A 426 -49.72 -11.69 -19.59
N THR A 427 -50.80 -11.38 -20.31
CA THR A 427 -51.09 -11.96 -21.62
C THR A 427 -51.44 -10.89 -22.62
N LEU A 428 -51.12 -11.12 -23.89
CA LEU A 428 -51.49 -10.21 -24.96
C LEU A 428 -51.79 -10.99 -26.24
N VAL A 429 -52.80 -10.56 -27.00
CA VAL A 429 -53.27 -11.27 -28.20
C VAL A 429 -52.76 -10.60 -29.46
N LEU A 430 -52.13 -11.38 -30.33
CA LEU A 430 -51.82 -11.03 -31.70
C LEU A 430 -52.94 -11.54 -32.62
N THR A 431 -53.39 -10.70 -33.55
CA THR A 431 -54.37 -11.05 -34.58
C THR A 431 -53.68 -11.06 -35.94
N LEU A 432 -53.78 -12.19 -36.63
CA LEU A 432 -53.25 -12.40 -37.97
C LEU A 432 -54.26 -11.90 -39.01
N GLU A 433 -53.78 -11.29 -40.08
CA GLU A 433 -54.60 -10.79 -41.20
C GLU A 433 -55.37 -11.92 -41.92
N ALA A 434 -54.73 -13.08 -42.09
CA ALA A 434 -55.30 -14.28 -42.68
C ALA A 434 -55.14 -15.51 -41.75
N PRO A 435 -56.12 -16.43 -41.73
CA PRO A 435 -56.03 -17.63 -40.92
C PRO A 435 -54.90 -18.55 -41.40
N VAL A 436 -54.20 -19.19 -40.46
CA VAL A 436 -53.24 -20.25 -40.75
C VAL A 436 -53.96 -21.54 -41.11
N THR A 437 -53.46 -22.24 -42.13
CA THR A 437 -54.02 -23.51 -42.60
C THR A 437 -53.31 -24.71 -41.95
N ALA A 438 -53.91 -25.90 -42.06
CA ALA A 438 -53.25 -27.13 -41.61
C ALA A 438 -51.88 -27.37 -42.29
N ALA A 439 -51.73 -26.95 -43.55
CA ALA A 439 -50.46 -27.04 -44.28
C ALA A 439 -49.41 -26.07 -43.72
N ASP A 440 -49.82 -24.91 -43.20
CA ASP A 440 -48.93 -23.95 -42.55
C ASP A 440 -48.47 -24.45 -41.18
N LEU A 441 -49.41 -25.01 -40.42
CA LEU A 441 -49.14 -25.63 -39.12
C LEU A 441 -48.12 -26.76 -39.24
N ALA A 442 -48.19 -27.58 -40.30
CA ALA A 442 -47.23 -28.65 -40.56
C ALA A 442 -45.80 -28.14 -40.82
N LYS A 443 -45.63 -26.91 -41.30
CA LYS A 443 -44.32 -26.27 -41.50
C LYS A 443 -43.77 -25.63 -40.21
N GLY A 444 -44.62 -25.45 -39.20
CA GLY A 444 -44.31 -24.78 -37.94
C GLY A 444 -44.47 -23.27 -38.02
N LEU A 445 -44.87 -22.66 -36.90
CA LEU A 445 -45.09 -21.23 -36.77
C LEU A 445 -44.08 -20.60 -35.81
N THR A 446 -43.51 -19.47 -36.21
CA THR A 446 -42.70 -18.64 -35.32
C THR A 446 -43.04 -17.17 -35.49
N ILE A 447 -42.96 -16.40 -34.42
CA ILE A 447 -43.03 -14.93 -34.47
C ILE A 447 -41.66 -14.33 -34.20
N LYS A 448 -41.39 -13.16 -34.77
CA LYS A 448 -40.21 -12.35 -34.43
C LYS A 448 -40.67 -10.96 -34.05
N ALA A 449 -40.09 -10.41 -32.99
CA ALA A 449 -40.32 -9.01 -32.65
C ALA A 449 -39.64 -8.10 -33.69
N LEU A 450 -40.27 -6.98 -33.96
CA LEU A 450 -39.74 -5.88 -34.76
C LEU A 450 -38.99 -4.89 -33.87
N ASP A 451 -38.06 -4.13 -34.44
CA ASP A 451 -37.33 -3.09 -33.69
C ASP A 451 -38.27 -1.99 -33.14
N THR A 452 -39.41 -1.83 -33.80
CA THR A 452 -40.50 -0.90 -33.47
C THR A 452 -41.38 -1.34 -32.31
N ILE A 453 -41.18 -2.53 -31.74
CA ILE A 453 -42.00 -3.02 -30.61
C ILE A 453 -42.08 -1.99 -29.49
N ASP A 454 -43.26 -1.65 -28.99
CA ASP A 454 -43.44 -0.59 -27.98
C ASP A 454 -44.12 -1.07 -26.69
N ILE A 455 -44.26 -2.38 -26.54
CA ILE A 455 -44.78 -3.03 -25.34
C ILE A 455 -43.78 -2.87 -24.19
N THR A 456 -44.25 -2.35 -23.06
CA THR A 456 -43.44 -2.16 -21.83
C THR A 456 -44.10 -2.79 -20.62
N ASP A 457 -43.38 -2.96 -19.52
CA ASP A 457 -44.00 -3.12 -18.20
C ASP A 457 -44.59 -1.79 -17.68
N ALA A 458 -45.04 -1.79 -16.43
CA ALA A 458 -45.59 -0.62 -15.75
C ALA A 458 -44.55 0.49 -15.47
N VAL A 459 -43.25 0.15 -15.44
CA VAL A 459 -42.15 1.09 -15.13
C VAL A 459 -41.39 1.56 -16.37
N GLY A 460 -41.77 1.07 -17.55
CA GLY A 460 -41.25 1.48 -18.84
C GLY A 460 -40.13 0.60 -19.40
N ASN A 461 -39.82 -0.56 -18.82
CA ASN A 461 -38.89 -1.50 -19.45
C ASN A 461 -39.57 -2.13 -20.66
N LYS A 462 -38.97 -1.92 -21.84
CA LYS A 462 -39.44 -2.49 -23.11
C LYS A 462 -39.24 -4.00 -23.13
N VAL A 463 -40.26 -4.75 -23.59
CA VAL A 463 -40.21 -6.22 -23.72
C VAL A 463 -38.94 -6.63 -24.47
N SER A 464 -38.20 -7.58 -23.90
CA SER A 464 -37.07 -8.25 -24.53
C SER A 464 -37.53 -9.56 -25.18
N VAL A 465 -37.39 -9.65 -26.51
CA VAL A 465 -37.67 -10.85 -27.28
C VAL A 465 -36.39 -11.34 -27.96
N HIS A 466 -35.89 -12.50 -27.55
CA HIS A 466 -34.68 -13.07 -28.13
C HIS A 466 -35.01 -13.99 -29.31
N GLY A 467 -34.68 -13.52 -30.53
CA GLY A 467 -34.82 -14.31 -31.75
C GLY A 467 -36.27 -14.62 -32.11
N SER A 468 -36.49 -15.77 -32.75
CA SER A 468 -37.84 -16.23 -33.12
C SER A 468 -38.48 -17.04 -31.99
N VAL A 469 -39.69 -16.67 -31.59
CA VAL A 469 -40.49 -17.40 -30.60
C VAL A 469 -41.35 -18.43 -31.32
N LYS A 470 -41.23 -19.70 -30.92
CA LYS A 470 -42.07 -20.78 -31.47
C LYS A 470 -43.50 -20.63 -30.95
N VAL A 471 -44.45 -20.64 -31.89
CA VAL A 471 -45.88 -20.64 -31.57
C VAL A 471 -46.33 -22.10 -31.44
N VAL A 472 -46.80 -22.48 -30.26
CA VAL A 472 -47.37 -23.81 -30.01
C VAL A 472 -48.84 -23.84 -30.39
N GLN A 473 -49.35 -25.02 -30.76
CA GLN A 473 -50.77 -25.24 -31.06
C GLN A 473 -51.54 -25.42 -29.75
#